data_AF-A0A2W6BXF9-F1
#
_entry.id   AF-A0A2W6BXF9-F1
#
_cell.length_a   1.000
_cell.length_b   1.000
_cell.length_c   1.000
_cell.angle_alpha   90.00
_cell.angle_beta   90.00
_cell.angle_gamma   90.00
#
_symmetry.space_group_name_H-M   'P 1'
#
loop_
_entity.id
_entity.type
_entity.pdbx_description
1 polymer ?
#
loop_
_entity_poly.entity_id
_entity_poly.type
_entity_poly.pdbx_seq_one_letter_code
_entity_poly.pdbx_strand_id
1 'polypeptide(L)'
;MAVALRILAGPGSGNQLPIGTGLTVGQDAPPPGNMLGDQTLSALHAVFRPVGETEVLVEDISAGNVTQVNGRGITAPTQLGVGDRVLVGVTPLKVELVAGPAVPAATPDGAASETQVVPRLDFGAPHAQAQPVSQAQPVSHAPPVPHAQPVVQSQRVPLPAWQQGGTSQPSTSGRGHGRAVFAVIVALALIAGSFVGGLALGRHNKSTTRAQLAAAPVGGSGDQSPSGTCMPADSGRAGAGHFRFNTSACENGTTDVTAFILPLHKGTHQGQTVWYVIMDVSDQATALRLGVNFVPKLANAKGTAGVQKVTQGADGTVNFPGTVDFKHTRALTPGPNGFPPAPGAQPPSVGDARYSPLIQLPNGTVENAPQVANDSGKAHKVLNLDTSAMKVLFRAQNGFYENKAVHYASFDSSDRTVAAIEDVTYAPTLATIPGPNNEDVKTSAREQLIAFINGPSGPFGQGVNYALQTGGANPSPKNLLHETPQLPQHDDVGSLDYTPMWDVHLAQWTQAAVDSGARVQMRDVNTVLDQKVKPQAPDPALVTGPGGKPYGAANVIVNCPLVSIDIP
;
A
#
# COMPACT_ATOMS: atom_id res chain seq x y z
N MET A 1 -13.59 13.87 -36.16
CA MET A 1 -14.31 14.72 -35.19
C MET A 1 -14.04 14.16 -33.80
N ALA A 2 -14.01 14.98 -32.75
CA ALA A 2 -13.82 14.53 -31.38
C ALA A 2 -15.09 14.82 -30.57
N VAL A 3 -15.39 14.02 -29.55
CA VAL A 3 -16.54 14.26 -28.66
C VAL A 3 -16.15 15.28 -27.58
N ALA A 4 -17.04 16.23 -27.33
CA ALA A 4 -16.90 17.26 -26.30
C ALA A 4 -18.22 17.49 -25.57
N LEU A 5 -18.15 18.09 -24.37
CA LEU A 5 -19.32 18.60 -23.66
C LEU A 5 -19.44 20.11 -23.90
N ARG A 6 -20.57 20.58 -24.43
CA ARG A 6 -20.89 22.01 -24.47
C ARG A 6 -21.64 22.40 -23.20
N ILE A 7 -21.19 23.45 -22.54
CA ILE A 7 -21.93 24.06 -21.43
C ILE A 7 -23.10 24.88 -22.00
N LEU A 8 -24.34 24.56 -21.60
CA LEU A 8 -25.54 25.19 -22.12
C LEU A 8 -25.93 26.47 -21.37
N ALA A 9 -25.69 26.54 -20.06
CA ALA A 9 -26.04 27.67 -19.21
C ALA A 9 -25.06 27.84 -18.04
N GLY A 10 -25.03 29.03 -17.42
CA GLY A 10 -24.12 29.38 -16.32
C GLY A 10 -22.86 30.12 -16.77
N PRO A 11 -21.89 30.35 -15.86
CA PRO A 11 -20.70 31.18 -16.10
C PRO A 11 -19.80 30.73 -17.27
N GLY A 12 -19.88 29.46 -17.65
CA GLY A 12 -19.16 28.88 -18.79
C GLY A 12 -20.01 28.64 -20.04
N SER A 13 -21.23 29.17 -20.11
CA SER A 13 -22.15 28.92 -21.24
C SER A 13 -21.50 29.19 -22.60
N GLY A 14 -21.66 28.25 -23.52
CA GLY A 14 -21.05 28.28 -24.85
C GLY A 14 -19.69 27.58 -24.94
N ASN A 15 -18.96 27.40 -23.82
CA ASN A 15 -17.67 26.73 -23.84
C ASN A 15 -17.81 25.24 -24.17
N GLN A 16 -16.80 24.71 -24.85
CA GLN A 16 -16.66 23.29 -25.16
C GLN A 16 -15.54 22.69 -24.31
N LEU A 17 -15.82 21.54 -23.70
CA LEU A 17 -14.90 20.79 -22.88
C LEU A 17 -14.52 19.51 -23.64
N PRO A 18 -13.33 19.46 -24.27
CA PRO A 18 -12.89 18.26 -24.95
C PRO A 18 -12.82 17.09 -23.98
N ILE A 19 -13.39 15.95 -24.35
CA ILE A 19 -13.36 14.77 -23.48
C ILE A 19 -12.00 14.08 -23.54
N GLY A 20 -11.30 14.13 -24.70
CA GLY A 20 -9.97 13.54 -24.85
C GLY A 20 -9.98 12.04 -24.51
N THR A 21 -9.04 11.60 -23.67
CA THR A 21 -8.97 10.23 -23.11
C THR A 21 -9.84 10.06 -21.86
N GLY A 22 -10.46 11.12 -21.37
CA GLY A 22 -11.27 11.17 -20.16
C GLY A 22 -11.32 12.58 -19.59
N LEU A 23 -12.50 12.99 -19.12
CA LEU A 23 -12.76 14.31 -18.54
C LEU A 23 -13.46 14.14 -17.20
N THR A 24 -12.86 14.65 -16.13
CA THR A 24 -13.52 14.75 -14.82
C THR A 24 -14.09 16.15 -14.68
N VAL A 25 -15.34 16.26 -14.26
CA VAL A 25 -16.04 17.52 -14.00
C VAL A 25 -16.31 17.64 -12.50
N GLY A 26 -16.05 18.81 -11.92
CA GLY A 26 -16.27 19.07 -10.50
C GLY A 26 -15.82 20.46 -10.10
N GLN A 27 -15.98 20.79 -8.82
CA GLN A 27 -15.53 22.08 -8.27
C GLN A 27 -14.00 22.19 -8.31
N ASP A 28 -13.30 21.11 -7.96
CA ASP A 28 -11.84 21.02 -7.84
C ASP A 28 -11.21 20.16 -8.93
N ALA A 29 -11.99 19.78 -9.95
CA ALA A 29 -11.50 18.97 -11.06
C ALA A 29 -10.41 19.72 -11.86
N PRO A 30 -9.45 19.02 -12.48
CA PRO A 30 -8.46 19.67 -13.35
C PRO A 30 -9.12 20.37 -14.55
N PRO A 31 -8.56 21.49 -15.06
CA PRO A 31 -9.00 22.06 -16.33
C PRO A 31 -8.93 21.02 -17.46
N PRO A 32 -9.91 20.99 -18.39
CA PRO A 32 -10.99 21.97 -18.54
C PRO A 32 -12.26 21.68 -17.71
N GLY A 33 -12.24 20.68 -16.82
CA GLY A 33 -13.42 20.23 -16.08
C GLY A 33 -13.71 20.96 -14.78
N ASN A 34 -12.90 21.95 -14.40
CA ASN A 34 -13.19 22.86 -13.29
C ASN A 34 -14.32 23.82 -13.65
N MET A 35 -15.54 23.55 -13.19
CA MET A 35 -16.73 24.35 -13.51
C MET A 35 -16.89 25.53 -12.55
N LEU A 36 -15.82 26.32 -12.38
CA LEU A 36 -15.71 27.42 -11.42
C LEU A 36 -17.00 28.27 -11.38
N GLY A 37 -17.69 28.26 -10.23
CA GLY A 37 -18.90 29.04 -9.99
C GLY A 37 -20.15 28.23 -9.62
N ASP A 38 -20.16 26.91 -9.86
CA ASP A 38 -21.24 26.03 -9.38
C ASP A 38 -20.87 25.38 -8.04
N GLN A 39 -21.33 25.99 -6.94
CA GLN A 39 -21.11 25.49 -5.57
C GLN A 39 -21.91 24.23 -5.23
N THR A 40 -22.79 23.79 -6.11
CA THR A 40 -23.57 22.55 -5.90
C THR A 40 -22.83 21.31 -6.36
N LEU A 41 -21.65 21.49 -6.97
CA LEU A 41 -20.77 20.41 -7.39
C LEU A 41 -19.95 19.87 -6.22
N SER A 42 -19.81 18.54 -6.13
CA SER A 42 -18.72 17.92 -5.38
C SER A 42 -17.35 18.30 -5.98
N ALA A 43 -16.29 18.15 -5.18
CA ALA A 43 -14.90 18.40 -5.60
C ALA A 43 -14.56 17.71 -6.93
N LEU A 44 -14.88 16.42 -7.03
CA LEU A 44 -14.98 15.67 -8.28
C LEU A 44 -16.40 15.11 -8.34
N HIS A 45 -17.17 15.43 -9.39
CA HIS A 45 -18.60 15.17 -9.44
C HIS A 45 -18.97 14.09 -10.44
N ALA A 46 -18.45 14.17 -11.66
CA ALA A 46 -18.73 13.20 -12.71
C ALA A 46 -17.47 12.92 -13.55
N VAL A 47 -17.36 11.71 -14.08
CA VAL A 47 -16.29 11.31 -14.99
C VAL A 47 -16.89 10.91 -16.33
N PHE A 48 -16.37 11.48 -17.41
CA PHE A 48 -16.74 11.19 -18.78
C PHE A 48 -15.59 10.47 -19.47
N ARG A 49 -15.84 9.31 -20.07
CA ARG A 49 -14.83 8.52 -20.80
C ARG A 49 -15.31 8.22 -22.21
N PRO A 50 -14.48 8.34 -23.25
CA PRO A 50 -14.85 7.85 -24.57
C PRO A 50 -14.94 6.31 -24.53
N VAL A 51 -16.00 5.76 -25.11
CA VAL A 51 -16.17 4.30 -25.29
C VAL A 51 -16.23 3.89 -26.77
N GLY A 52 -16.32 4.87 -27.67
CA GLY A 52 -16.23 4.72 -29.12
C GLY A 52 -15.86 6.04 -29.79
N GLU A 53 -16.01 6.13 -31.12
CA GLU A 53 -15.68 7.37 -31.86
C GLU A 53 -16.63 8.54 -31.56
N THR A 54 -17.87 8.24 -31.16
CA THR A 54 -18.93 9.25 -30.90
C THR A 54 -19.67 9.04 -29.57
N GLU A 55 -19.31 7.98 -28.82
CA GLU A 55 -20.01 7.55 -27.61
C GLU A 55 -19.17 7.81 -26.37
N VAL A 56 -19.84 8.23 -25.29
CA VAL A 56 -19.22 8.60 -24.02
C VAL A 56 -19.91 7.87 -22.89
N LEU A 57 -19.16 7.30 -21.97
CA LEU A 57 -19.67 6.79 -20.71
C LEU A 57 -19.56 7.89 -19.65
N VAL A 58 -20.66 8.21 -18.97
CA VAL A 58 -20.66 9.09 -17.79
C VAL A 58 -20.88 8.27 -16.53
N GLU A 59 -20.10 8.56 -15.51
CA GLU A 59 -20.19 7.98 -14.18
C GLU A 59 -20.33 9.09 -13.14
N ASP A 60 -21.34 8.98 -12.28
CA ASP A 60 -21.51 9.88 -11.13
C ASP A 60 -20.59 9.44 -10.01
N ILE A 61 -19.71 10.33 -9.57
CA ILE A 61 -18.79 10.11 -8.43
C ILE A 61 -19.05 11.15 -7.33
N SER A 62 -20.20 11.83 -7.41
CA SER A 62 -20.59 12.87 -6.47
C SER A 62 -20.95 12.27 -5.11
N ALA A 63 -20.66 13.00 -4.04
CA ALA A 63 -21.07 12.63 -2.68
C ALA A 63 -22.46 13.19 -2.32
N GLY A 64 -23.14 13.86 -3.27
CA GLY A 64 -24.30 14.70 -3.00
C GLY A 64 -25.32 14.70 -4.14
N ASN A 65 -25.44 15.83 -4.85
CA ASN A 65 -26.39 15.96 -5.95
C ASN A 65 -25.99 15.05 -7.10
N VAL A 66 -26.81 14.04 -7.38
CA VAL A 66 -26.55 13.06 -8.44
C VAL A 66 -26.52 13.69 -9.83
N THR A 67 -25.58 13.24 -10.67
CA THR A 67 -25.56 13.55 -12.11
C THR A 67 -26.84 13.05 -12.77
N GLN A 68 -27.45 13.87 -13.65
CA GLN A 68 -28.65 13.48 -14.40
C GLN A 68 -28.39 13.42 -15.90
N VAL A 69 -28.89 12.38 -16.55
CA VAL A 69 -28.86 12.23 -18.01
C VAL A 69 -30.28 12.33 -18.54
N ASN A 70 -30.51 13.27 -19.47
CA ASN A 70 -31.81 13.54 -20.08
C ASN A 70 -32.95 13.72 -19.04
N GLY A 71 -32.63 14.34 -17.89
CA GLY A 71 -33.57 14.63 -16.81
C GLY A 71 -33.78 13.48 -15.81
N ARG A 72 -32.98 12.41 -15.87
CA ARG A 72 -33.02 11.29 -14.91
C ARG A 72 -31.68 11.14 -14.20
N GLY A 73 -31.70 11.07 -12.87
CA GLY A 73 -30.51 10.75 -12.08
C GLY A 73 -29.96 9.37 -12.44
N ILE A 74 -28.63 9.25 -12.54
CA ILE A 74 -27.94 7.99 -12.83
C ILE A 74 -27.36 7.41 -11.55
N THR A 75 -27.41 6.09 -11.39
CA THR A 75 -26.82 5.38 -10.23
C THR A 75 -25.77 4.35 -10.66
N ALA A 76 -25.46 4.30 -11.95
CA ALA A 76 -24.47 3.43 -12.57
C ALA A 76 -23.90 4.12 -13.82
N PRO A 77 -22.72 3.68 -14.31
CA PRO A 77 -22.16 4.21 -15.55
C PRO A 77 -23.17 4.15 -16.69
N THR A 78 -23.44 5.29 -17.31
CA THR A 78 -24.48 5.46 -18.32
C THR A 78 -23.88 5.93 -19.64
N GLN A 79 -24.20 5.25 -20.73
CA GLN A 79 -23.73 5.61 -22.06
C GLN A 79 -24.51 6.81 -22.60
N LEU A 80 -23.79 7.72 -23.26
CA LEU A 80 -24.27 8.96 -23.85
C LEU A 80 -23.97 8.98 -25.35
N GLY A 81 -24.96 9.39 -26.13
CA GLY A 81 -24.82 9.71 -27.54
C GLY A 81 -24.76 11.22 -27.79
N VAL A 82 -24.35 11.58 -29.02
CA VAL A 82 -24.35 12.97 -29.48
C VAL A 82 -25.77 13.54 -29.39
N GLY A 83 -25.91 14.68 -28.70
CA GLY A 83 -27.21 15.32 -28.47
C GLY A 83 -27.75 15.15 -27.05
N ASP A 84 -27.28 14.15 -26.30
CA ASP A 84 -27.73 13.92 -24.92
C ASP A 84 -27.38 15.09 -24.00
N ARG A 85 -28.28 15.35 -23.05
CA ARG A 85 -28.12 16.40 -22.04
C ARG A 85 -27.71 15.79 -20.72
N VAL A 86 -26.71 16.38 -20.09
CA VAL A 86 -26.21 15.96 -18.77
C VAL A 86 -26.29 17.14 -17.82
N LEU A 87 -26.93 16.97 -16.67
CA LEU A 87 -26.94 17.96 -15.60
C LEU A 87 -25.96 17.50 -14.53
N VAL A 88 -24.93 18.30 -14.28
CA VAL A 88 -23.95 18.08 -13.21
C VAL A 88 -24.09 19.25 -12.24
N GLY A 89 -24.47 18.99 -10.99
CA GLY A 89 -24.92 20.06 -10.08
C GLY A 89 -26.12 20.81 -10.66
N VAL A 90 -25.96 22.11 -10.93
CA VAL A 90 -26.96 22.93 -11.65
C VAL A 90 -26.49 23.33 -13.05
N THR A 91 -25.39 22.77 -13.53
CA THR A 91 -24.76 23.11 -14.81
C THR A 91 -25.21 22.15 -15.91
N PRO A 92 -26.06 22.59 -16.86
CA PRO A 92 -26.50 21.74 -17.97
C PRO A 92 -25.44 21.68 -19.07
N LEU A 93 -25.12 20.48 -19.51
CA LEU A 93 -24.15 20.13 -20.54
C LEU A 93 -24.84 19.39 -21.68
N LYS A 94 -24.26 19.43 -22.88
CA LYS A 94 -24.69 18.65 -24.04
C LYS A 94 -23.52 17.97 -24.73
N VAL A 95 -23.69 16.71 -25.10
CA VAL A 95 -22.69 15.97 -25.89
C VAL A 95 -22.72 16.47 -27.34
N GLU A 96 -21.57 16.92 -27.86
CA GLU A 96 -21.42 17.40 -29.24
C GLU A 96 -20.17 16.83 -29.91
N LEU A 97 -20.18 16.82 -31.24
CA LEU A 97 -18.99 16.57 -32.05
C LEU A 97 -18.31 17.89 -32.41
N VAL A 98 -17.00 17.96 -32.20
CA VAL A 98 -16.16 19.09 -32.56
C VAL A 98 -15.13 18.67 -33.59
N ALA A 99 -14.71 19.60 -34.45
CA ALA A 99 -13.56 19.37 -35.32
C ALA A 99 -12.32 19.12 -34.43
N GLY A 100 -11.64 17.98 -34.62
CA GLY A 100 -10.42 17.68 -33.87
C GLY A 100 -9.32 18.69 -34.19
N PRO A 101 -8.28 18.82 -33.35
CA PRO A 101 -7.16 19.72 -33.65
C PRO A 101 -6.56 19.35 -35.01
N ALA A 102 -6.47 20.34 -35.91
CA ALA A 102 -5.81 20.17 -37.19
C ALA A 102 -4.32 19.87 -36.94
N VAL A 103 -3.86 18.71 -37.38
CA VAL A 103 -2.42 18.39 -37.41
C VAL A 103 -1.76 19.39 -38.37
N PRO A 104 -0.75 20.18 -37.95
CA PRO A 104 -0.05 21.06 -38.88
C PRO A 104 0.64 20.21 -39.94
N ALA A 105 0.32 20.47 -41.21
CA ALA A 105 1.01 19.84 -42.33
C ALA A 105 2.50 20.21 -42.26
N ALA A 106 3.36 19.19 -42.19
CA ALA A 106 4.80 19.36 -42.24
C ALA A 106 5.19 20.10 -43.52
N THR A 107 5.79 21.27 -43.37
CA THR A 107 6.40 22.00 -44.47
C THR A 107 7.74 21.34 -44.81
N PRO A 108 8.01 20.96 -46.06
CA PRO A 108 9.34 20.53 -46.46
C PRO A 108 10.17 21.77 -46.77
N ASP A 109 11.26 21.99 -46.04
CA ASP A 109 12.52 22.49 -46.60
C ASP A 109 13.62 22.54 -45.55
N GLY A 110 14.83 22.17 -45.97
CA GLY A 110 16.04 22.25 -45.15
C GLY A 110 17.24 21.55 -45.77
N ALA A 111 17.65 21.98 -46.95
CA ALA A 111 18.95 21.63 -47.52
C ALA A 111 20.12 22.31 -46.78
N ALA A 112 21.21 21.55 -46.64
CA ALA A 112 22.63 21.91 -46.59
C ALA A 112 23.19 22.87 -45.50
N SER A 113 24.09 22.31 -44.65
CA SER A 113 25.47 22.77 -44.40
C SER A 113 26.13 21.74 -43.45
N GLU A 114 27.03 20.87 -43.92
CA GLU A 114 28.48 21.05 -44.13
C GLU A 114 29.32 20.41 -42.98
N THR A 115 29.85 19.22 -43.29
CA THR A 115 31.16 18.63 -42.95
C THR A 115 31.76 18.80 -41.56
N GLN A 116 31.87 17.69 -40.81
CA GLN A 116 33.15 17.36 -40.15
C GLN A 116 33.39 15.84 -40.08
N VAL A 117 34.55 15.44 -40.58
CA VAL A 117 35.05 14.07 -40.78
C VAL A 117 35.77 13.58 -39.52
N VAL A 118 35.54 12.32 -39.14
CA VAL A 118 36.53 11.45 -38.44
C VAL A 118 36.28 9.98 -38.81
N PRO A 119 37.33 9.14 -38.97
CA PRO A 119 37.32 7.97 -39.85
C PRO A 119 36.81 6.67 -39.20
N ARG A 120 36.19 5.83 -40.03
CA ARG A 120 35.71 4.47 -39.74
C ARG A 120 36.87 3.48 -39.96
N LEU A 121 37.15 2.65 -38.96
CA LEU A 121 38.02 1.48 -39.11
C LEU A 121 37.19 0.33 -39.71
N ASP A 122 37.53 -0.05 -40.93
CA ASP A 122 37.08 -1.26 -41.60
C ASP A 122 37.84 -2.48 -41.08
N PHE A 123 37.11 -3.55 -40.76
CA PHE A 123 37.65 -4.91 -40.85
C PHE A 123 36.65 -5.78 -41.61
N GLY A 124 37.11 -6.25 -42.77
CA GLY A 124 36.33 -6.97 -43.76
C GLY A 124 35.93 -8.38 -43.32
N ALA A 125 34.81 -8.81 -43.89
CA ALA A 125 34.45 -10.21 -44.04
C ALA A 125 35.32 -10.89 -45.12
N PRO A 126 35.34 -12.23 -45.12
CA PRO A 126 35.16 -12.92 -46.40
C PRO A 126 33.94 -13.84 -46.41
N HIS A 127 33.38 -13.92 -47.62
CA HIS A 127 32.22 -14.69 -48.05
C HIS A 127 32.39 -16.22 -47.98
N ALA A 128 31.28 -16.94 -47.78
CA ALA A 128 31.04 -18.26 -48.40
C ALA A 128 29.54 -18.59 -48.50
N GLN A 129 29.01 -18.33 -49.70
CA GLN A 129 27.99 -19.06 -50.48
C GLN A 129 26.86 -19.86 -49.80
N ALA A 130 25.63 -19.54 -50.24
CA ALA A 130 24.42 -20.31 -50.05
C ALA A 130 24.20 -21.33 -51.19
N GLN A 131 23.59 -22.49 -50.87
CA GLN A 131 22.68 -23.22 -51.78
C GLN A 131 21.56 -23.95 -51.01
N PRO A 132 20.39 -24.21 -51.64
CA PRO A 132 19.12 -24.50 -50.96
C PRO A 132 18.57 -25.93 -51.20
N VAL A 133 17.83 -26.49 -50.23
CA VAL A 133 16.89 -27.63 -50.35
C VAL A 133 16.12 -27.71 -49.03
N SER A 134 14.87 -28.15 -48.87
CA SER A 134 13.76 -28.62 -49.71
C SER A 134 12.54 -28.67 -48.76
N GLN A 135 11.33 -28.41 -49.26
CA GLN A 135 10.08 -28.60 -48.51
C GLN A 135 9.73 -30.09 -48.37
N ALA A 136 9.19 -30.49 -47.21
CA ALA A 136 8.29 -31.63 -47.07
C ALA A 136 7.41 -31.51 -45.80
N GLN A 137 6.22 -32.10 -45.89
CA GLN A 137 4.94 -31.84 -45.22
C GLN A 137 4.71 -32.60 -43.89
N PRO A 138 3.55 -32.38 -43.18
CA PRO A 138 3.35 -32.73 -41.79
C PRO A 138 2.85 -34.17 -41.57
N VAL A 139 3.06 -34.71 -40.37
CA VAL A 139 2.49 -36.00 -39.95
C VAL A 139 1.67 -35.89 -38.65
N SER A 140 0.58 -36.66 -38.71
CA SER A 140 -0.61 -36.76 -37.86
C SER A 140 -0.39 -37.38 -36.47
N HIS A 141 -1.34 -37.07 -35.57
CA HIS A 141 -1.51 -37.54 -34.19
C HIS A 141 -1.69 -39.06 -33.99
N ALA A 142 -1.34 -39.52 -32.79
CA ALA A 142 -1.82 -40.75 -32.12
C ALA A 142 -1.76 -40.59 -30.56
N PRO A 143 -2.51 -41.38 -29.76
CA PRO A 143 -3.18 -41.00 -28.50
C PRO A 143 -2.38 -41.25 -27.18
N PRO A 144 -2.88 -40.86 -25.98
CA PRO A 144 -2.10 -40.85 -24.73
C PRO A 144 -2.21 -42.17 -23.94
N VAL A 145 -1.15 -42.49 -23.15
CA VAL A 145 -1.09 -43.61 -22.18
C VAL A 145 -0.28 -43.14 -20.93
N PRO A 146 -0.59 -43.61 -19.70
CA PRO A 146 -0.52 -42.78 -18.48
C PRO A 146 0.71 -42.97 -17.56
N HIS A 147 0.92 -41.93 -16.73
CA HIS A 147 1.65 -41.78 -15.45
C HIS A 147 2.93 -42.59 -15.14
N ALA A 148 4.02 -41.87 -14.90
CA ALA A 148 5.01 -42.18 -13.85
C ALA A 148 5.66 -40.86 -13.35
N GLN A 149 5.63 -40.62 -12.04
CA GLN A 149 6.32 -39.50 -11.37
C GLN A 149 7.84 -39.72 -11.30
N PRO A 150 8.66 -38.66 -11.39
CA PRO A 150 9.98 -38.66 -10.79
C PRO A 150 10.10 -37.68 -9.61
N VAL A 151 10.76 -38.21 -8.58
CA VAL A 151 11.22 -37.56 -7.35
C VAL A 151 12.05 -36.29 -7.67
N VAL A 152 11.68 -35.14 -7.09
CA VAL A 152 12.49 -33.92 -7.15
C VAL A 152 13.41 -33.85 -5.92
N GLN A 153 14.70 -34.02 -6.17
CA GLN A 153 15.76 -33.63 -5.23
C GLN A 153 15.80 -32.11 -5.12
N SER A 154 15.72 -31.58 -3.90
CA SER A 154 15.84 -30.16 -3.61
C SER A 154 17.25 -29.65 -3.90
N GLN A 155 17.47 -29.05 -5.07
CA GLN A 155 18.66 -28.23 -5.32
C GLN A 155 18.48 -26.86 -4.64
N ARG A 156 19.38 -26.53 -3.72
CA ARG A 156 19.47 -25.18 -3.14
C ARG A 156 19.93 -24.21 -4.23
N VAL A 157 19.05 -23.29 -4.61
CA VAL A 157 19.40 -22.14 -5.46
C VAL A 157 20.21 -21.13 -4.62
N PRO A 158 21.33 -20.57 -5.11
CA PRO A 158 22.09 -19.55 -4.38
C PRO A 158 21.31 -18.23 -4.28
N LEU A 159 21.43 -17.56 -3.13
CA LEU A 159 20.80 -16.25 -2.87
C LEU A 159 21.35 -15.13 -3.78
N PRO A 160 20.56 -14.10 -4.12
CA PRO A 160 21.00 -12.95 -4.92
C PRO A 160 22.08 -12.09 -4.22
N ALA A 161 22.93 -11.44 -5.00
CA ALA A 161 24.14 -10.72 -4.54
C ALA A 161 23.92 -9.56 -3.54
N TRP A 162 22.69 -9.09 -3.34
CA TRP A 162 22.39 -8.01 -2.39
C TRP A 162 22.23 -8.49 -0.93
N GLN A 163 22.33 -9.80 -0.68
CA GLN A 163 22.26 -10.41 0.66
C GLN A 163 23.62 -10.78 1.28
N GLN A 164 24.76 -10.48 0.63
CA GLN A 164 26.08 -10.80 1.19
C GLN A 164 26.66 -9.62 1.96
N GLY A 165 26.30 -9.54 3.25
CA GLY A 165 26.91 -8.64 4.23
C GLY A 165 27.45 -9.42 5.44
N GLY A 166 28.77 -9.62 5.46
CA GLY A 166 29.63 -9.77 6.65
C GLY A 166 29.29 -10.83 7.70
N THR A 167 29.73 -12.08 7.50
CA THR A 167 29.88 -13.05 8.59
C THR A 167 31.28 -12.93 9.20
N SER A 168 31.42 -12.20 10.31
CA SER A 168 32.60 -12.33 11.18
C SER A 168 32.44 -13.60 12.03
N GLN A 169 33.27 -14.61 11.76
CA GLN A 169 33.40 -15.81 12.60
C GLN A 169 33.88 -15.45 14.02
N PRO A 170 33.34 -16.03 15.09
CA PRO A 170 34.01 -16.06 16.38
C PRO A 170 34.94 -17.26 16.47
N SER A 171 36.23 -17.01 16.74
CA SER A 171 37.20 -18.03 17.12
C SER A 171 36.95 -18.54 18.54
N THR A 172 37.09 -19.85 18.71
CA THR A 172 36.92 -20.61 19.95
C THR A 172 37.98 -20.30 21.01
N SER A 173 37.49 -20.07 22.23
CA SER A 173 38.01 -20.46 23.57
C SER A 173 39.52 -20.67 23.80
N GLY A 174 40.07 -19.88 24.73
CA GLY A 174 41.28 -20.19 25.49
C GLY A 174 41.11 -19.78 26.96
N ARG A 175 41.36 -20.74 27.88
CA ARG A 175 41.33 -20.62 29.35
C ARG A 175 42.27 -19.54 29.91
N GLY A 176 41.88 -18.95 31.04
CA GLY A 176 42.82 -18.27 31.95
C GLY A 176 42.17 -17.82 33.26
N HIS A 177 42.68 -18.32 34.39
CA HIS A 177 42.24 -18.03 35.75
C HIS A 177 42.71 -16.63 36.22
N GLY A 178 41.97 -15.97 37.10
CA GLY A 178 42.49 -14.80 37.86
C GLY A 178 41.47 -14.20 38.84
N ARG A 179 41.81 -14.26 40.13
CA ARG A 179 41.04 -13.77 41.30
C ARG A 179 41.35 -12.28 41.56
N ALA A 180 40.37 -11.51 42.05
CA ALA A 180 40.44 -10.35 43.01
C ALA A 180 39.07 -9.62 42.94
N VAL A 181 38.18 -9.52 43.94
CA VAL A 181 38.22 -8.95 45.31
C VAL A 181 38.66 -7.49 45.39
N PHE A 182 37.71 -6.56 45.62
CA PHE A 182 37.64 -5.45 46.62
C PHE A 182 36.48 -4.48 46.22
N ALA A 183 35.40 -4.40 47.04
CA ALA A 183 35.01 -3.30 47.97
C ALA A 183 34.51 -2.00 47.29
N VAL A 184 33.20 -1.70 47.33
CA VAL A 184 32.48 -0.82 48.29
C VAL A 184 32.94 0.65 48.27
N ILE A 185 32.00 1.58 47.98
CA ILE A 185 31.75 2.84 48.72
C ILE A 185 30.31 3.31 48.45
N VAL A 186 29.67 3.75 49.54
CA VAL A 186 28.30 4.29 49.72
C VAL A 186 28.40 5.80 50.00
N ALA A 187 27.26 6.50 49.84
CA ALA A 187 26.86 7.81 50.41
C ALA A 187 27.21 9.08 49.61
N LEU A 188 26.48 10.19 49.63
CA LEU A 188 25.16 10.66 50.10
C LEU A 188 25.09 12.15 49.65
N ALA A 189 23.88 12.73 49.48
CA ALA A 189 23.46 13.98 50.15
C ALA A 189 22.36 14.75 49.40
N LEU A 190 21.24 14.92 50.10
CA LEU A 190 20.15 15.88 49.90
C LEU A 190 20.59 17.28 50.37
N ILE A 191 20.08 18.34 49.74
CA ILE A 191 19.80 19.62 50.44
C ILE A 191 18.43 20.15 49.96
N ALA A 192 17.54 20.31 50.92
CA ALA A 192 16.31 21.08 50.85
C ALA A 192 16.58 22.55 51.24
N GLY A 193 15.76 23.47 50.74
CA GLY A 193 15.82 24.87 51.17
C GLY A 193 14.74 25.73 50.54
N SER A 194 13.56 25.74 51.17
CA SER A 194 12.42 26.61 50.91
C SER A 194 12.75 28.10 51.10
N PHE A 195 12.13 29.00 50.34
CA PHE A 195 11.82 30.35 50.83
C PHE A 195 10.49 30.87 50.27
N VAL A 196 9.79 31.60 51.14
CA VAL A 196 8.37 31.94 51.16
C VAL A 196 8.11 33.32 50.56
N GLY A 197 7.04 33.43 49.76
CA GLY A 197 5.94 34.42 49.88
C GLY A 197 6.21 35.93 49.78
N GLY A 198 5.45 36.59 48.90
CA GLY A 198 5.25 38.05 48.93
C GLY A 198 4.31 38.57 47.84
N LEU A 199 3.04 38.76 48.18
CA LEU A 199 1.99 39.47 47.41
C LEU A 199 2.34 40.94 47.15
N ALA A 200 1.91 41.51 46.00
CA ALA A 200 0.85 42.55 45.92
C ALA A 200 0.89 43.43 44.63
N LEU A 201 -0.20 43.32 43.85
CA LEU A 201 -1.07 44.39 43.31
C LEU A 201 -0.47 45.71 42.75
N GLY A 202 -0.86 46.09 41.52
CA GLY A 202 -0.98 47.54 41.18
C GLY A 202 -0.95 47.99 39.71
N ARG A 203 -2.09 47.85 39.01
CA ARG A 203 -2.75 48.79 38.04
C ARG A 203 -1.96 49.71 37.07
N HIS A 204 -2.36 49.57 35.79
CA HIS A 204 -2.79 50.57 34.78
C HIS A 204 -1.82 51.45 33.94
N ASN A 205 -1.88 51.18 32.62
CA ASN A 205 -2.07 52.04 31.43
C ASN A 205 -1.16 53.26 31.12
N LYS A 206 -0.54 53.22 29.92
CA LYS A 206 -0.79 54.09 28.73
C LYS A 206 0.18 53.71 27.60
N SER A 207 -0.29 53.03 26.56
CA SER A 207 -0.61 53.55 25.22
C SER A 207 0.52 54.30 24.50
N THR A 208 1.11 53.64 23.50
CA THR A 208 1.54 54.29 22.25
C THR A 208 1.13 53.41 21.08
N THR A 209 0.09 53.87 20.39
CA THR A 209 -0.48 53.32 19.18
C THR A 209 0.40 53.68 17.99
N ARG A 210 0.80 52.69 17.20
CA ARG A 210 1.06 52.87 15.76
C ARG A 210 0.37 51.71 15.04
N ALA A 211 -0.80 52.03 14.47
CA ALA A 211 -1.46 51.26 13.42
C ALA A 211 -0.52 51.20 12.19
N GLN A 212 -0.56 50.30 11.22
CA GLN A 212 -1.38 49.14 10.85
C GLN A 212 -0.73 48.63 9.55
N LEU A 213 -0.34 47.36 9.45
CA LEU A 213 -0.41 46.61 8.19
C LEU A 213 -0.76 45.18 8.61
N ALA A 214 -2.02 44.82 8.41
CA ALA A 214 -2.55 43.51 8.76
C ALA A 214 -2.04 42.48 7.73
N ALA A 215 -1.09 41.65 8.14
CA ALA A 215 -0.90 40.34 7.53
C ALA A 215 -1.84 39.37 8.27
N ALA A 216 -2.75 38.75 7.52
CA ALA A 216 -3.62 37.71 8.05
C ALA A 216 -2.77 36.54 8.59
N PRO A 217 -3.08 35.99 9.77
CA PRO A 217 -2.37 34.82 10.27
C PRO A 217 -2.70 33.62 9.37
N VAL A 218 -1.65 32.97 8.88
CA VAL A 218 -1.68 31.63 8.32
C VAL A 218 -2.25 30.72 9.42
N GLY A 219 -3.53 30.35 9.27
CA GLY A 219 -4.15 29.33 10.09
C GLY A 219 -3.42 28.02 9.87
N GLY A 220 -2.75 27.52 10.91
CA GLY A 220 -2.18 26.18 10.90
C GLY A 220 -3.27 25.17 10.58
N SER A 221 -3.02 24.36 9.56
CA SER A 221 -3.72 23.11 9.32
C SER A 221 -3.49 22.20 10.53
N GLY A 222 -4.38 22.29 11.52
CA GLY A 222 -4.49 21.26 12.54
C GLY A 222 -4.88 19.96 11.84
N ASP A 223 -4.06 18.92 12.02
CA ASP A 223 -4.44 17.54 11.74
C ASP A 223 -5.82 17.29 12.34
N GLN A 224 -6.81 17.14 11.46
CA GLN A 224 -8.16 16.76 11.85
C GLN A 224 -8.08 15.30 12.32
N SER A 225 -7.98 15.13 13.64
CA SER A 225 -8.24 13.85 14.30
C SER A 225 -9.61 13.33 13.85
N PRO A 226 -9.77 12.08 13.37
CA PRO A 226 -11.07 11.58 12.94
C PRO A 226 -12.05 11.65 14.12
N SER A 227 -13.01 12.58 14.06
CA SER A 227 -14.05 12.78 15.07
C SER A 227 -15.28 11.90 14.80
N GLY A 228 -15.06 10.67 14.32
CA GLY A 228 -16.14 9.72 14.08
C GLY A 228 -16.48 8.97 15.37
N THR A 229 -17.71 9.13 15.86
CA THR A 229 -18.29 8.23 16.86
C THR A 229 -18.15 6.79 16.35
N CYS A 230 -17.50 5.91 17.11
CA CYS A 230 -17.41 4.49 16.78
C CYS A 230 -18.84 3.97 16.51
N MET A 231 -19.16 3.66 15.24
CA MET A 231 -20.47 3.11 14.89
C MET A 231 -20.55 1.70 15.47
N PRO A 232 -21.44 1.42 16.44
CA PRO A 232 -21.63 0.07 16.98
C PRO A 232 -22.00 -0.89 15.86
N ALA A 233 -21.43 -2.08 15.92
CA ALA A 233 -21.65 -3.15 14.96
C ALA A 233 -23.07 -3.72 15.09
N ASP A 234 -23.81 -3.69 13.98
CA ASP A 234 -24.79 -4.72 13.60
C ASP A 234 -24.75 -5.04 12.09
N SER A 235 -24.04 -4.26 11.26
CA SER A 235 -24.01 -4.48 9.80
C SER A 235 -22.63 -4.61 9.16
N GLY A 236 -21.53 -4.56 9.95
CA GLY A 236 -20.17 -4.58 9.38
C GLY A 236 -19.85 -3.40 8.44
N ARG A 237 -20.64 -2.32 8.46
CA ARG A 237 -20.48 -1.14 7.60
C ARG A 237 -19.82 0.01 8.37
N ALA A 238 -18.89 0.69 7.73
CA ALA A 238 -18.37 1.99 8.16
C ALA A 238 -18.96 3.15 7.34
N GLY A 239 -19.63 2.85 6.22
CA GLY A 239 -20.34 3.81 5.38
C GLY A 239 -21.15 3.11 4.27
N ALA A 240 -21.81 3.89 3.41
CA ALA A 240 -22.42 3.34 2.21
C ALA A 240 -21.32 2.76 1.30
N GLY A 241 -21.44 1.49 0.94
CA GLY A 241 -20.44 0.78 0.15
C GLY A 241 -19.08 0.62 0.83
N HIS A 242 -18.98 0.81 2.15
CA HIS A 242 -17.72 0.73 2.89
C HIS A 242 -17.87 -0.17 4.11
N PHE A 243 -17.10 -1.26 4.14
CA PHE A 243 -17.29 -2.39 5.05
C PHE A 243 -16.03 -2.70 5.84
N ARG A 244 -16.19 -3.08 7.11
CA ARG A 244 -15.10 -3.43 8.03
C ARG A 244 -15.06 -4.92 8.28
N PHE A 245 -13.89 -5.51 8.07
CA PHE A 245 -13.56 -6.84 8.56
C PHE A 245 -13.24 -6.79 10.05
N ASN A 246 -12.35 -5.87 10.44
CA ASN A 246 -11.98 -5.63 11.82
C ASN A 246 -12.97 -4.61 12.44
N THR A 247 -14.02 -5.15 13.05
CA THR A 247 -15.11 -4.34 13.64
C THR A 247 -14.70 -3.57 14.89
N SER A 248 -13.57 -3.94 15.52
CA SER A 248 -13.00 -3.21 16.66
C SER A 248 -12.25 -1.94 16.25
N ALA A 249 -11.81 -1.86 14.98
CA ALA A 249 -11.20 -0.68 14.40
C ALA A 249 -12.26 0.38 14.04
N CYS A 250 -11.91 1.65 14.22
CA CYS A 250 -12.72 2.78 13.75
C CYS A 250 -11.98 3.53 12.66
N GLU A 251 -12.69 3.98 11.63
CA GLU A 251 -12.17 4.80 10.53
C GLU A 251 -13.10 6.00 10.26
N ASN A 252 -12.70 6.89 9.37
CA ASN A 252 -13.41 8.14 9.06
C ASN A 252 -14.75 7.96 8.32
N GLY A 253 -15.24 6.74 8.11
CA GLY A 253 -16.55 6.45 7.50
C GLY A 253 -16.67 6.89 6.03
N THR A 254 -15.53 7.19 5.41
CA THR A 254 -15.38 7.57 4.00
C THR A 254 -14.48 6.57 3.31
N THR A 255 -14.58 6.47 1.98
CA THR A 255 -13.67 5.65 1.15
C THR A 255 -12.23 6.19 1.09
N ASP A 256 -11.98 7.42 1.58
CA ASP A 256 -10.63 7.98 1.73
C ASP A 256 -10.05 7.71 3.12
N VAL A 257 -9.79 6.43 3.41
CA VAL A 257 -9.27 6.00 4.71
C VAL A 257 -7.79 6.36 4.82
N THR A 258 -7.46 7.18 5.82
CA THR A 258 -6.08 7.64 6.07
C THR A 258 -5.49 7.15 7.40
N ALA A 259 -6.35 6.76 8.34
CA ALA A 259 -5.95 6.24 9.65
C ALA A 259 -7.06 5.42 10.29
N PHE A 260 -6.67 4.54 11.21
CA PHE A 260 -7.54 3.73 12.04
C PHE A 260 -7.36 4.09 13.52
N ILE A 261 -8.45 4.14 14.27
CA ILE A 261 -8.40 4.08 15.73
C ILE A 261 -8.53 2.61 16.12
N LEU A 262 -7.47 2.05 16.71
CA LEU A 262 -7.38 0.64 17.11
C LEU A 262 -7.45 0.50 18.65
N PRO A 263 -8.04 -0.58 19.18
CA PRO A 263 -7.94 -0.92 20.59
C PRO A 263 -6.48 -1.15 21.00
N LEU A 264 -6.04 -0.45 22.05
CA LEU A 264 -4.72 -0.62 22.62
C LEU A 264 -4.77 -1.64 23.76
N HIS A 265 -3.77 -2.50 23.84
CA HIS A 265 -3.58 -3.47 24.90
C HIS A 265 -2.29 -3.18 25.66
N LYS A 266 -2.30 -3.49 26.95
CA LYS A 266 -1.14 -3.37 27.83
C LYS A 266 -0.55 -4.75 28.11
N GLY A 267 0.73 -4.89 27.85
CA GLY A 267 1.53 -6.07 28.17
C GLY A 267 2.82 -5.68 28.88
N THR A 268 3.70 -6.66 29.07
CA THR A 268 4.99 -6.46 29.70
C THR A 268 6.11 -7.16 28.95
N HIS A 269 7.32 -6.63 29.05
CA HIS A 269 8.55 -7.31 28.66
C HIS A 269 9.60 -7.04 29.74
N GLN A 270 10.07 -8.09 30.43
CA GLN A 270 11.03 -7.96 31.53
C GLN A 270 10.59 -6.94 32.61
N GLY A 271 9.29 -6.89 32.90
CA GLY A 271 8.70 -5.96 33.86
C GLY A 271 8.45 -4.54 33.32
N GLN A 272 8.92 -4.19 32.13
CA GLN A 272 8.62 -2.91 31.48
C GLN A 272 7.33 -2.98 30.68
N THR A 273 6.65 -1.84 30.54
CA THR A 273 5.37 -1.78 29.82
C THR A 273 5.59 -1.90 28.32
N VAL A 274 4.73 -2.71 27.68
CA VAL A 274 4.62 -2.81 26.23
C VAL A 274 3.18 -2.49 25.83
N TRP A 275 3.01 -1.65 24.83
CA TRP A 275 1.72 -1.36 24.22
C TRP A 275 1.65 -2.06 22.87
N TYR A 276 0.56 -2.79 22.64
CA TYR A 276 0.36 -3.57 21.43
C TYR A 276 -1.11 -3.51 21.00
N VAL A 277 -1.39 -3.88 19.76
CA VAL A 277 -2.75 -4.05 19.22
C VAL A 277 -2.97 -5.52 18.91
N ILE A 278 -4.22 -5.97 18.79
CA ILE A 278 -4.55 -7.31 18.28
C ILE A 278 -5.37 -7.11 17.00
N MET A 279 -4.93 -7.71 15.90
CA MET A 279 -5.54 -7.47 14.58
C MET A 279 -6.20 -8.70 13.98
N ASP A 280 -5.68 -9.89 14.29
CA ASP A 280 -6.15 -11.17 13.74
C ASP A 280 -5.89 -12.28 14.75
N VAL A 281 -6.77 -13.29 14.79
CA VAL A 281 -6.69 -14.37 15.77
C VAL A 281 -7.06 -15.71 15.13
N SER A 282 -6.31 -16.77 15.48
CA SER A 282 -6.50 -18.12 14.94
C SER A 282 -7.71 -18.88 15.50
N ASP A 283 -8.36 -18.34 16.53
CA ASP A 283 -9.51 -18.93 17.22
C ASP A 283 -10.74 -18.05 17.01
N GLN A 284 -11.83 -18.65 16.54
CA GLN A 284 -13.03 -17.91 16.09
C GLN A 284 -13.75 -17.22 17.26
N ALA A 285 -13.89 -17.91 18.39
CA ALA A 285 -14.58 -17.34 19.56
C ALA A 285 -13.80 -16.15 20.13
N THR A 286 -12.48 -16.24 20.15
CA THR A 286 -11.60 -15.14 20.57
C THR A 286 -11.64 -13.97 19.58
N ALA A 287 -11.57 -14.25 18.27
CA ALA A 287 -11.68 -13.22 17.22
C ALA A 287 -12.99 -12.45 17.34
N LEU A 288 -14.13 -13.16 17.47
CA LEU A 288 -15.45 -12.57 17.65
C LEU A 288 -15.55 -11.70 18.91
N ARG A 289 -15.03 -12.19 20.04
CA ARG A 289 -15.04 -11.46 21.32
C ARG A 289 -14.22 -10.18 21.26
N LEU A 290 -13.11 -10.17 20.51
CA LEU A 290 -12.25 -9.00 20.35
C LEU A 290 -12.71 -8.06 19.21
N GLY A 291 -13.58 -8.53 18.31
CA GLY A 291 -14.00 -7.79 17.11
C GLY A 291 -12.90 -7.69 16.05
N VAL A 292 -12.02 -8.68 15.98
CA VAL A 292 -10.85 -8.73 15.07
C VAL A 292 -11.01 -9.87 14.06
N ASN A 293 -10.14 -9.93 13.05
CA ASN A 293 -10.28 -10.92 11.98
C ASN A 293 -10.06 -12.36 12.51
N PHE A 294 -10.91 -13.30 12.07
CA PHE A 294 -10.68 -14.72 12.31
C PHE A 294 -9.78 -15.30 11.22
N VAL A 295 -8.63 -15.86 11.61
CA VAL A 295 -7.56 -16.27 10.70
C VAL A 295 -6.95 -17.61 11.13
N PRO A 296 -7.60 -18.75 10.84
CA PRO A 296 -7.13 -20.06 11.28
C PRO A 296 -5.73 -20.42 10.78
N LYS A 297 -5.30 -19.90 9.61
CA LYS A 297 -3.97 -20.11 9.03
C LYS A 297 -2.81 -19.67 9.93
N LEU A 298 -3.02 -18.72 10.84
CA LEU A 298 -1.98 -18.33 11.82
C LEU A 298 -1.54 -19.51 12.71
N ALA A 299 -2.40 -20.51 12.91
CA ALA A 299 -2.04 -21.71 13.68
C ALA A 299 -0.93 -22.53 13.01
N ASN A 300 -0.75 -22.44 11.68
CA ASN A 300 0.29 -23.16 10.95
C ASN A 300 1.70 -22.64 11.30
N ALA A 301 1.82 -21.42 11.82
CA ALA A 301 3.10 -20.85 12.25
C ALA A 301 3.61 -21.38 13.60
N LYS A 302 2.78 -22.13 14.35
CA LYS A 302 3.14 -22.67 15.67
C LYS A 302 4.42 -23.50 15.60
N GLY A 303 5.27 -23.33 16.62
CA GLY A 303 6.53 -24.07 16.73
C GLY A 303 7.69 -23.50 15.90
N THR A 304 7.44 -22.47 15.08
CA THR A 304 8.51 -21.71 14.41
C THR A 304 9.03 -20.57 15.29
N ALA A 305 10.18 -19.98 14.94
CA ALA A 305 10.70 -18.80 15.63
C ALA A 305 9.84 -17.54 15.35
N GLY A 306 9.05 -17.56 14.28
CA GLY A 306 8.13 -16.49 13.90
C GLY A 306 6.89 -16.42 14.79
N VAL A 307 6.76 -17.24 15.84
CA VAL A 307 5.72 -17.11 16.86
C VAL A 307 6.37 -17.14 18.24
N GLN A 308 6.28 -16.04 18.99
CA GLN A 308 6.78 -16.00 20.35
C GLN A 308 5.74 -16.56 21.34
N LYS A 309 6.15 -17.55 22.13
CA LYS A 309 5.29 -18.13 23.18
C LYS A 309 5.25 -17.18 24.37
N VAL A 310 4.10 -16.59 24.64
CA VAL A 310 3.93 -15.65 25.75
C VAL A 310 3.42 -16.35 27.00
N THR A 311 3.61 -15.71 28.15
CA THR A 311 2.91 -16.07 29.39
C THR A 311 1.83 -15.05 29.69
N GLN A 312 0.83 -15.43 30.47
CA GLN A 312 -0.26 -14.53 30.87
C GLN A 312 -0.34 -14.45 32.40
N GLY A 313 -0.43 -13.23 32.92
CA GLY A 313 -0.72 -12.97 34.33
C GLY A 313 -2.14 -13.38 34.71
N ALA A 314 -2.43 -13.43 36.00
CA ALA A 314 -3.78 -13.76 36.51
C ALA A 314 -4.86 -12.75 36.08
N ASP A 315 -4.44 -11.51 35.77
CA ASP A 315 -5.26 -10.41 35.27
C ASP A 315 -5.42 -10.41 33.74
N GLY A 316 -4.84 -11.39 33.04
CA GLY A 316 -4.84 -11.44 31.59
C GLY A 316 -3.70 -10.68 30.91
N THR A 317 -2.82 -10.02 31.67
CA THR A 317 -1.69 -9.26 31.10
C THR A 317 -0.70 -10.18 30.40
N VAL A 318 -0.40 -9.91 29.13
CA VAL A 318 0.58 -10.67 28.34
C VAL A 318 2.00 -10.26 28.71
N ASN A 319 2.90 -11.23 28.90
CA ASN A 319 4.32 -11.02 29.07
C ASN A 319 5.10 -11.60 27.87
N PHE A 320 5.79 -10.71 27.15
CA PHE A 320 6.45 -10.97 25.88
C PHE A 320 7.91 -11.40 26.06
N PRO A 321 8.35 -12.49 25.41
CA PRO A 321 9.76 -12.87 25.36
C PRO A 321 10.66 -11.87 24.60
N GLY A 322 10.16 -11.24 23.54
CA GLY A 322 10.90 -10.24 22.75
C GLY A 322 10.19 -8.88 22.70
N THR A 323 10.94 -7.83 22.38
CA THR A 323 10.40 -6.47 22.21
C THR A 323 11.04 -5.74 21.03
N VAL A 324 10.55 -4.53 20.76
CA VAL A 324 10.98 -3.68 19.66
C VAL A 324 11.77 -2.48 20.20
N ASP A 325 12.88 -2.16 19.56
CA ASP A 325 13.55 -0.88 19.72
C ASP A 325 12.96 0.13 18.72
N PHE A 326 12.28 1.15 19.23
CA PHE A 326 11.67 2.23 18.48
C PHE A 326 12.56 3.49 18.39
N LYS A 327 13.83 3.42 18.83
CA LYS A 327 14.76 4.58 18.79
C LYS A 327 15.41 4.79 17.43
N HIS A 328 15.17 3.91 16.46
CA HIS A 328 15.83 3.99 15.16
C HIS A 328 15.29 5.15 14.31
N THR A 329 16.18 5.72 13.50
CA THR A 329 15.80 6.71 12.49
C THR A 329 15.74 6.02 11.13
N ARG A 330 14.59 6.15 10.45
CA ARG A 330 14.43 5.61 9.11
C ARG A 330 15.39 6.29 8.14
N ALA A 331 16.10 5.48 7.36
CA ALA A 331 16.91 5.94 6.23
C ALA A 331 16.43 5.20 4.98
N LEU A 332 15.98 5.94 3.97
CA LEU A 332 15.56 5.37 2.70
C LEU A 332 15.82 6.35 1.57
N THR A 333 16.76 5.98 0.71
CA THR A 333 17.11 6.76 -0.49
C THR A 333 16.74 5.92 -1.71
N PRO A 334 15.91 6.43 -2.64
CA PRO A 334 15.64 5.73 -3.89
C PRO A 334 16.95 5.44 -4.65
N GLY A 335 17.03 4.29 -5.32
CA GLY A 335 18.11 4.00 -6.26
C GLY A 335 17.94 4.78 -7.58
N PRO A 336 18.85 4.60 -8.56
CA PRO A 336 18.81 5.32 -9.83
C PRO A 336 17.48 5.19 -10.59
N ASN A 337 16.81 4.05 -10.44
CA ASN A 337 15.51 3.75 -11.06
C ASN A 337 14.37 3.66 -10.03
N GLY A 338 14.55 4.21 -8.83
CA GLY A 338 13.65 4.02 -7.68
C GLY A 338 13.98 2.77 -6.88
N PHE A 339 13.62 1.60 -7.39
CA PHE A 339 13.91 0.30 -6.82
C PHE A 339 15.02 -0.44 -7.59
N PRO A 340 15.92 -1.18 -6.90
CA PRO A 340 16.05 -1.23 -5.45
C PRO A 340 16.50 0.13 -4.87
N PRO A 341 16.17 0.45 -3.61
CA PRO A 341 16.73 1.60 -2.93
C PRO A 341 18.27 1.55 -2.90
N ALA A 342 18.90 2.70 -2.69
CA ALA A 342 20.34 2.75 -2.47
C ALA A 342 20.75 1.91 -1.24
N PRO A 343 21.96 1.34 -1.21
CA PRO A 343 22.44 0.59 -0.06
C PRO A 343 22.34 1.36 1.25
N GLY A 344 22.08 0.65 2.35
CA GLY A 344 22.02 1.24 3.68
C GLY A 344 20.61 1.66 4.13
N ALA A 345 19.55 1.16 3.51
CA ALA A 345 18.19 1.35 3.99
C ALA A 345 18.05 0.89 5.46
N GLN A 346 17.51 1.75 6.32
CA GLN A 346 17.27 1.48 7.74
C GLN A 346 15.79 1.64 8.08
N PRO A 347 15.17 0.66 8.75
CA PRO A 347 13.81 0.77 9.24
C PRO A 347 13.72 1.74 10.43
N PRO A 348 12.52 2.31 10.69
CA PRO A 348 12.29 3.16 11.85
C PRO A 348 12.31 2.42 13.19
N SER A 349 12.26 1.09 13.18
CA SER A 349 12.27 0.26 14.39
C SER A 349 12.72 -1.16 14.10
N VAL A 350 13.27 -1.82 15.11
CA VAL A 350 13.88 -3.15 14.98
C VAL A 350 13.44 -4.02 16.15
N GLY A 351 12.83 -5.16 15.84
CA GLY A 351 12.58 -6.21 16.81
C GLY A 351 13.88 -6.90 17.26
N ASP A 352 13.97 -7.24 18.53
CA ASP A 352 15.06 -8.10 19.00
C ASP A 352 14.97 -9.52 18.39
N ALA A 353 15.99 -10.36 18.65
CA ALA A 353 16.08 -11.70 18.07
C ALA A 353 14.93 -12.66 18.47
N ARG A 354 14.15 -12.32 19.49
CA ARG A 354 12.99 -13.09 19.97
C ARG A 354 11.65 -12.44 19.60
N TYR A 355 11.67 -11.19 19.13
CA TYR A 355 10.45 -10.50 18.74
C TYR A 355 9.86 -11.11 17.47
N SER A 356 8.54 -11.27 17.49
CA SER A 356 7.67 -11.48 16.34
C SER A 356 6.32 -10.81 16.66
N PRO A 357 5.60 -10.23 15.69
CA PRO A 357 4.24 -9.79 15.93
C PRO A 357 3.27 -10.95 16.19
N LEU A 358 3.60 -12.19 15.83
CA LEU A 358 2.77 -13.34 16.18
C LEU A 358 3.11 -13.86 17.57
N ILE A 359 2.09 -14.00 18.41
CA ILE A 359 2.21 -14.59 19.75
C ILE A 359 1.38 -15.86 19.87
N GLN A 360 1.85 -16.81 20.69
CA GLN A 360 1.07 -17.97 21.10
C GLN A 360 0.69 -17.84 22.58
N LEU A 361 -0.61 -17.76 22.86
CA LEU A 361 -1.17 -17.77 24.21
C LEU A 361 -1.07 -19.17 24.88
N PRO A 362 -1.18 -19.27 26.22
CA PRO A 362 -1.10 -20.56 26.93
C PRO A 362 -2.14 -21.60 26.49
N ASN A 363 -3.33 -21.16 26.05
CA ASN A 363 -4.38 -22.04 25.52
C ASN A 363 -4.09 -22.54 24.08
N GLY A 364 -2.99 -22.07 23.47
CA GLY A 364 -2.59 -22.42 22.12
C GLY A 364 -3.15 -21.53 21.02
N THR A 365 -3.96 -20.50 21.31
CA THR A 365 -4.37 -19.51 20.31
C THR A 365 -3.16 -18.73 19.78
N VAL A 366 -3.11 -18.47 18.48
CA VAL A 366 -2.14 -17.57 17.87
C VAL A 366 -2.81 -16.24 17.56
N GLU A 367 -2.21 -15.14 18.00
CA GLU A 367 -2.68 -13.78 17.76
C GLU A 367 -1.64 -13.00 16.96
N ASN A 368 -2.09 -12.20 16.00
CA ASN A 368 -1.29 -11.11 15.42
C ASN A 368 -1.36 -9.91 16.37
N ALA A 369 -0.30 -9.75 17.16
CA ALA A 369 -0.21 -8.83 18.28
C ALA A 369 1.04 -7.91 18.18
N PRO A 370 1.16 -7.07 17.13
CA PRO A 370 2.32 -6.22 16.91
C PRO A 370 2.46 -5.17 18.03
N GLN A 371 3.69 -4.93 18.46
CA GLN A 371 3.99 -3.89 19.45
C GLN A 371 4.01 -2.52 18.76
N VAL A 372 3.37 -1.53 19.38
CA VAL A 372 3.24 -0.17 18.83
C VAL A 372 3.94 0.89 19.68
N ALA A 373 4.24 0.60 20.96
CA ALA A 373 5.07 1.47 21.80
C ALA A 373 5.64 0.74 23.03
N ASN A 374 6.75 1.25 23.55
CA ASN A 374 7.31 0.92 24.86
C ASN A 374 8.22 2.10 25.31
N ASP A 375 9.05 1.90 26.33
CA ASP A 375 9.94 2.96 26.85
C ASP A 375 10.99 3.45 25.84
N SER A 376 11.22 2.71 24.75
CA SER A 376 12.13 3.13 23.67
C SER A 376 11.48 4.13 22.70
N GLY A 377 10.15 4.20 22.64
CA GLY A 377 9.42 5.06 21.72
C GLY A 377 8.14 4.41 21.21
N LYS A 378 7.71 4.81 20.01
CA LYS A 378 6.51 4.30 19.34
C LYS A 378 6.80 3.96 17.88
N ALA A 379 6.04 3.04 17.31
CA ALA A 379 6.10 2.73 15.90
C ALA A 379 5.81 4.00 15.07
N HIS A 380 6.51 4.18 13.95
CA HIS A 380 6.46 5.42 13.18
C HIS A 380 5.08 5.71 12.58
N LYS A 381 4.28 4.67 12.30
CA LYS A 381 2.87 4.77 11.86
C LYS A 381 1.89 5.17 12.97
N VAL A 382 2.32 5.28 14.23
CA VAL A 382 1.47 5.79 15.33
C VAL A 382 1.37 7.32 15.24
N LEU A 383 0.17 7.80 14.90
CA LEU A 383 -0.16 9.22 14.81
C LEU A 383 -0.50 9.80 16.18
N ASN A 384 -1.26 9.05 16.99
CA ASN A 384 -1.59 9.41 18.37
C ASN A 384 -1.68 8.14 19.24
N LEU A 385 -1.17 8.21 20.48
CA LEU A 385 -1.23 7.12 21.44
C LEU A 385 -1.94 7.61 22.70
N ASP A 386 -3.14 7.10 22.97
CA ASP A 386 -3.91 7.42 24.16
C ASP A 386 -4.00 6.20 25.08
N THR A 387 -3.09 6.15 26.05
CA THR A 387 -3.00 5.07 27.04
C THR A 387 -4.08 5.19 28.13
N SER A 388 -4.77 6.33 28.22
CA SER A 388 -5.86 6.52 29.18
C SER A 388 -7.19 5.99 28.62
N ALA A 389 -7.46 6.26 27.33
CA ALA A 389 -8.62 5.73 26.62
C ALA A 389 -8.37 4.32 26.04
N MET A 390 -7.14 3.81 26.15
CA MET A 390 -6.72 2.52 25.58
C MET A 390 -6.97 2.47 24.07
N LYS A 391 -6.51 3.50 23.35
CA LYS A 391 -6.64 3.64 21.89
C LYS A 391 -5.34 4.09 21.25
N VAL A 392 -5.14 3.69 20.00
CA VAL A 392 -4.06 4.20 19.15
C VAL A 392 -4.61 4.63 17.79
N LEU A 393 -4.30 5.85 17.37
CA LEU A 393 -4.53 6.30 16.01
C LEU A 393 -3.33 5.87 15.16
N PHE A 394 -3.57 4.99 14.20
CA PHE A 394 -2.55 4.34 13.40
C PHE A 394 -2.77 4.63 11.91
N ARG A 395 -1.73 5.04 11.20
CA ARG A 395 -1.80 5.42 9.78
C ARG A 395 -2.19 4.21 8.91
N ALA A 396 -3.15 4.42 8.02
CA ALA A 396 -3.66 3.41 7.10
C ALA A 396 -2.81 3.30 5.82
N GLN A 397 -2.94 2.15 5.16
CA GLN A 397 -2.37 1.84 3.87
C GLN A 397 -3.47 1.36 2.92
N ASN A 398 -3.37 1.74 1.64
CA ASN A 398 -4.41 1.45 0.64
C ASN A 398 -3.90 0.42 -0.37
N GLY A 399 -4.78 -0.42 -0.88
CA GLY A 399 -4.48 -1.42 -1.92
C GLY A 399 -5.72 -1.87 -2.65
N PHE A 400 -5.62 -3.01 -3.32
CA PHE A 400 -6.74 -3.59 -4.07
C PHE A 400 -6.90 -5.09 -3.83
N TYR A 401 -8.14 -5.53 -3.88
CA TYR A 401 -8.56 -6.94 -3.92
C TYR A 401 -9.72 -7.04 -4.91
N GLU A 402 -9.62 -7.91 -5.92
CA GLU A 402 -10.67 -8.13 -6.93
C GLU A 402 -11.33 -6.83 -7.46
N ASN A 403 -10.50 -5.85 -7.85
CA ASN A 403 -10.91 -4.51 -8.30
C ASN A 403 -11.48 -3.57 -7.23
N LYS A 404 -11.78 -4.06 -6.04
CA LYS A 404 -12.25 -3.30 -4.87
C LYS A 404 -11.07 -2.63 -4.17
N ALA A 405 -11.29 -1.43 -3.62
CA ALA A 405 -10.30 -0.76 -2.80
C ALA A 405 -10.31 -1.37 -1.40
N VAL A 406 -9.14 -1.59 -0.82
CA VAL A 406 -9.00 -2.14 0.53
C VAL A 406 -8.04 -1.29 1.35
N HIS A 407 -8.27 -1.30 2.67
CA HIS A 407 -7.49 -0.54 3.63
C HIS A 407 -6.93 -1.47 4.71
N TYR A 408 -5.64 -1.36 4.97
CA TYR A 408 -4.91 -2.25 5.89
C TYR A 408 -3.90 -1.47 6.72
N ALA A 409 -3.47 -2.05 7.83
CA ALA A 409 -2.47 -1.48 8.73
C ALA A 409 -1.18 -2.29 8.64
N SER A 410 -0.08 -1.72 8.12
CA SER A 410 1.23 -2.41 8.08
C SER A 410 1.99 -2.22 9.39
N PHE A 411 2.51 -3.28 9.99
CA PHE A 411 3.23 -3.23 11.29
C PHE A 411 4.67 -3.73 11.25
N ASP A 412 4.95 -4.79 10.48
CA ASP A 412 6.26 -5.46 10.49
C ASP A 412 6.65 -6.01 9.12
N SER A 413 7.95 -6.21 8.90
CA SER A 413 8.45 -7.00 7.77
C SER A 413 9.62 -7.91 8.17
N SER A 414 9.70 -9.07 7.54
CA SER A 414 10.82 -10.01 7.70
C SER A 414 12.10 -9.56 7.01
N ASP A 415 12.05 -8.54 6.16
CA ASP A 415 13.19 -7.99 5.44
C ASP A 415 13.47 -6.55 5.87
N ARG A 416 14.74 -6.22 6.06
CA ARG A 416 15.15 -4.91 6.57
C ARG A 416 14.88 -3.79 5.57
N THR A 417 15.09 -4.04 4.28
CA THR A 417 14.88 -3.05 3.22
C THR A 417 13.39 -2.81 3.02
N VAL A 418 12.59 -3.88 3.04
CA VAL A 418 11.13 -3.77 2.94
C VAL A 418 10.55 -3.08 4.19
N ALA A 419 11.05 -3.38 5.39
CA ALA A 419 10.67 -2.65 6.60
C ALA A 419 10.95 -1.14 6.50
N ALA A 420 12.07 -0.75 5.87
CA ALA A 420 12.36 0.64 5.57
C ALA A 420 11.40 1.22 4.51
N ILE A 421 11.09 0.50 3.43
CA ILE A 421 10.16 0.95 2.39
C ILE A 421 8.76 1.18 2.98
N GLU A 422 8.22 0.18 3.69
CA GLU A 422 6.89 0.18 4.32
C GLU A 422 6.79 1.10 5.55
N ASP A 423 7.92 1.56 6.09
CA ASP A 423 7.99 2.40 7.29
C ASP A 423 7.43 1.68 8.54
N VAL A 424 7.95 0.46 8.77
CA VAL A 424 7.47 -0.50 9.78
C VAL A 424 8.62 -1.16 10.55
N THR A 425 8.29 -1.98 11.55
CA THR A 425 9.27 -2.73 12.35
C THR A 425 9.96 -3.81 11.52
N TYR A 426 11.28 -3.91 11.63
CA TYR A 426 11.99 -5.09 11.12
C TYR A 426 11.91 -6.25 12.12
N ALA A 427 11.27 -7.35 11.71
CA ALA A 427 11.04 -8.55 12.51
C ALA A 427 11.58 -9.80 11.79
N PRO A 428 12.88 -10.11 11.90
CA PRO A 428 13.53 -11.15 11.08
C PRO A 428 12.96 -12.56 11.27
N THR A 429 12.46 -12.87 12.46
CA THR A 429 11.93 -14.20 12.81
C THR A 429 10.68 -14.56 12.00
N LEU A 430 9.94 -13.57 11.49
CA LEU A 430 8.80 -13.78 10.60
C LEU A 430 9.17 -14.62 9.37
N ALA A 431 10.39 -14.50 8.86
CA ALA A 431 10.85 -15.28 7.70
C ALA A 431 10.74 -16.80 7.91
N THR A 432 10.62 -17.27 9.16
CA THR A 432 10.56 -18.69 9.51
C THR A 432 9.17 -19.31 9.47
N ILE A 433 8.09 -18.52 9.35
CA ILE A 433 6.73 -19.09 9.27
C ILE A 433 6.53 -19.81 7.94
N PRO A 434 5.78 -20.93 7.87
CA PRO A 434 5.73 -21.77 6.68
C PRO A 434 4.95 -21.11 5.53
N GLY A 435 5.21 -21.59 4.32
CA GLY A 435 4.47 -21.22 3.11
C GLY A 435 5.10 -20.27 2.09
N PRO A 436 6.44 -20.18 1.89
CA PRO A 436 6.96 -19.44 0.74
C PRO A 436 6.36 -19.98 -0.57
N ASN A 437 5.73 -19.11 -1.36
CA ASN A 437 5.08 -19.48 -2.62
C ASN A 437 4.04 -20.62 -2.48
N ASN A 438 3.38 -20.73 -1.33
CA ASN A 438 2.32 -21.71 -1.06
C ASN A 438 1.21 -21.03 -0.25
N GLU A 439 -0.03 -21.15 -0.71
CA GLU A 439 -1.21 -20.52 -0.09
C GLU A 439 -2.14 -21.54 0.59
N ASP A 440 -1.78 -22.83 0.57
CA ASP A 440 -2.60 -23.91 1.12
C ASP A 440 -2.97 -23.67 2.60
N VAL A 441 -4.28 -23.68 2.86
CA VAL A 441 -4.87 -23.36 4.17
C VAL A 441 -4.38 -24.24 5.32
N LYS A 442 -3.91 -25.47 5.04
CA LYS A 442 -3.50 -26.44 6.08
C LYS A 442 -2.01 -26.40 6.38
N THR A 443 -1.21 -25.89 5.44
CA THR A 443 0.26 -25.99 5.51
C THR A 443 0.96 -24.64 5.47
N SER A 444 0.31 -23.61 4.95
CA SER A 444 0.86 -22.26 4.85
C SER A 444 0.32 -21.35 5.95
N ALA A 445 1.19 -20.49 6.48
CA ALA A 445 0.76 -19.36 7.31
C ALA A 445 0.67 -18.06 6.50
N ARG A 446 0.92 -18.11 5.19
CA ARG A 446 1.07 -16.95 4.29
C ARG A 446 0.02 -16.92 3.18
N GLU A 447 -0.14 -15.74 2.58
CA GLU A 447 -0.97 -15.48 1.40
C GLU A 447 -0.24 -14.54 0.44
N GLN A 448 -0.46 -14.61 -0.87
CA GLN A 448 0.23 -13.77 -1.84
C GLN A 448 -0.19 -12.30 -1.74
N LEU A 449 0.80 -11.43 -1.84
CA LEU A 449 0.64 -10.00 -2.12
C LEU A 449 1.50 -9.62 -3.31
N ILE A 450 0.93 -8.91 -4.27
CA ILE A 450 1.68 -8.39 -5.42
C ILE A 450 2.06 -6.94 -5.17
N ALA A 451 3.37 -6.68 -5.13
CA ALA A 451 3.92 -5.35 -5.13
C ALA A 451 4.56 -5.05 -6.50
N PHE A 452 4.00 -4.09 -7.23
CA PHE A 452 4.60 -3.63 -8.48
C PHE A 452 5.87 -2.84 -8.20
N ILE A 453 6.95 -3.09 -8.95
CA ILE A 453 8.16 -2.28 -8.90
C ILE A 453 7.93 -0.96 -9.62
N ASN A 454 7.52 -1.03 -10.89
CA ASN A 454 7.51 0.09 -11.84
C ASN A 454 6.09 0.36 -12.40
N GLY A 455 5.07 0.28 -11.56
CA GLY A 455 3.70 0.64 -11.93
C GLY A 455 3.57 2.08 -12.44
N PRO A 456 2.39 2.45 -12.95
CA PRO A 456 2.15 3.81 -13.46
C PRO A 456 2.36 4.89 -12.38
N SER A 457 2.53 6.13 -12.83
CA SER A 457 2.59 7.33 -11.98
C SER A 457 1.31 8.18 -12.12
N GLY A 458 1.25 9.34 -11.47
CA GLY A 458 0.11 10.25 -11.56
C GLY A 458 -1.09 9.78 -10.71
N PRO A 459 -2.34 10.15 -11.07
CA PRO A 459 -3.54 9.79 -10.30
C PRO A 459 -3.73 8.27 -10.11
N PHE A 460 -3.30 7.49 -11.09
CA PHE A 460 -3.31 6.02 -11.05
C PHE A 460 -2.00 5.43 -10.53
N GLY A 461 -1.19 6.24 -9.85
CA GLY A 461 0.07 5.86 -9.26
C GLY A 461 0.03 4.53 -8.51
N GLN A 462 0.95 3.63 -8.84
CA GLN A 462 1.08 2.31 -8.22
C GLN A 462 2.54 1.83 -8.23
N GLY A 463 2.89 1.09 -7.19
CA GLY A 463 4.15 0.38 -7.06
C GLY A 463 5.19 1.09 -6.20
N VAL A 464 6.28 0.38 -5.94
CA VAL A 464 7.38 0.79 -5.08
C VAL A 464 8.06 2.05 -5.63
N ASN A 465 8.29 2.13 -6.95
CA ASN A 465 8.87 3.33 -7.56
C ASN A 465 7.98 4.55 -7.40
N TYR A 466 6.67 4.39 -7.62
CA TYR A 466 5.71 5.47 -7.36
C TYR A 466 5.81 5.93 -5.91
N ALA A 467 5.77 4.99 -4.96
CA ALA A 467 5.81 5.31 -3.54
C ALA A 467 7.11 6.04 -3.13
N LEU A 468 8.25 5.59 -3.65
CA LEU A 468 9.57 6.18 -3.41
C LEU A 468 9.74 7.56 -4.05
N GLN A 469 9.15 7.79 -5.23
CA GLN A 469 9.34 9.01 -6.02
C GLN A 469 8.38 10.13 -5.62
N THR A 470 7.14 9.81 -5.24
CA THR A 470 6.16 10.84 -4.90
C THR A 470 6.41 11.54 -3.56
N GLY A 471 7.33 11.03 -2.72
CA GLY A 471 7.83 11.70 -1.52
C GLY A 471 6.78 12.49 -0.74
N GLY A 472 6.00 11.83 0.12
CA GLY A 472 4.95 12.48 0.90
C GLY A 472 4.71 11.78 2.24
N ALA A 473 3.73 12.25 3.01
CA ALA A 473 3.41 11.72 4.35
C ALA A 473 2.79 10.30 4.33
N ASN A 474 2.27 9.83 3.17
CA ASN A 474 1.71 8.48 3.03
C ASN A 474 1.66 7.94 1.57
N PRO A 475 2.78 7.82 0.84
CA PRO A 475 2.73 7.30 -0.51
C PRO A 475 2.55 5.78 -0.50
N SER A 476 1.32 5.32 -0.78
CA SER A 476 1.01 3.88 -0.85
C SER A 476 1.50 3.25 -2.15
N PRO A 477 2.17 2.09 -2.12
CA PRO A 477 2.45 1.32 -3.33
C PRO A 477 1.16 0.73 -3.96
N LYS A 478 0.02 0.77 -3.26
CA LYS A 478 -1.27 0.21 -3.72
C LYS A 478 -1.13 -1.24 -4.20
N ASN A 479 -0.58 -2.06 -3.29
CA ASN A 479 -0.36 -3.49 -3.50
C ASN A 479 -1.68 -4.22 -3.77
N LEU A 480 -1.58 -5.38 -4.44
CA LEU A 480 -2.71 -6.28 -4.66
C LEU A 480 -2.67 -7.40 -3.64
N LEU A 481 -3.80 -7.63 -2.98
CA LEU A 481 -3.99 -8.66 -2.00
C LEU A 481 -4.76 -9.80 -2.65
N HIS A 482 -4.33 -11.04 -2.44
CA HIS A 482 -4.98 -12.19 -3.08
C HIS A 482 -6.26 -12.62 -2.38
N GLU A 483 -6.32 -12.47 -1.06
CA GLU A 483 -7.49 -12.82 -0.25
C GLU A 483 -7.86 -11.72 0.74
N THR A 484 -9.08 -11.77 1.26
CA THR A 484 -9.55 -10.89 2.34
C THR A 484 -10.19 -11.71 3.45
N PRO A 485 -10.27 -11.21 4.71
CA PRO A 485 -11.05 -11.88 5.74
C PRO A 485 -12.50 -12.04 5.25
N GLN A 486 -13.19 -13.08 5.70
CA GLN A 486 -14.61 -13.22 5.37
C GLN A 486 -15.41 -12.07 6.00
N LEU A 487 -16.17 -11.35 5.18
CA LEU A 487 -17.05 -10.30 5.64
C LEU A 487 -18.38 -10.90 6.09
N PRO A 488 -18.88 -10.60 7.31
CA PRO A 488 -20.21 -11.03 7.71
C PRO A 488 -21.27 -10.54 6.70
N GLN A 489 -22.21 -11.42 6.32
CA GLN A 489 -23.31 -11.13 5.40
C GLN A 489 -22.95 -10.79 3.93
N HIS A 490 -21.69 -10.97 3.53
CA HIS A 490 -21.23 -10.89 2.13
C HIS A 490 -20.50 -12.20 1.79
N ASP A 491 -21.26 -13.20 1.37
CA ASP A 491 -20.73 -14.53 1.03
C ASP A 491 -19.86 -14.54 -0.24
N ASP A 492 -19.86 -13.42 -0.99
CA ASP A 492 -19.00 -13.16 -2.13
C ASP A 492 -17.65 -12.52 -1.78
N VAL A 493 -17.40 -12.13 -0.52
CA VAL A 493 -16.18 -11.42 -0.12
C VAL A 493 -15.38 -12.19 0.94
N GLY A 494 -14.16 -12.54 0.54
CA GLY A 494 -13.13 -13.09 1.41
C GLY A 494 -13.19 -14.60 1.59
N SER A 495 -12.13 -15.14 2.18
CA SER A 495 -11.92 -16.58 2.34
C SER A 495 -11.27 -16.88 3.70
N LEU A 496 -11.39 -18.15 4.13
CA LEU A 496 -10.56 -18.68 5.21
C LEU A 496 -9.08 -18.85 4.80
N ASP A 497 -8.78 -18.64 3.53
CA ASP A 497 -7.43 -18.60 2.97
C ASP A 497 -6.68 -17.31 3.35
N TYR A 498 -7.39 -16.25 3.74
CA TYR A 498 -6.77 -15.01 4.18
C TYR A 498 -5.81 -15.22 5.37
N THR A 499 -4.73 -14.43 5.38
CA THR A 499 -3.85 -14.22 6.52
C THR A 499 -3.18 -12.84 6.40
N PRO A 500 -2.90 -12.15 7.53
CA PRO A 500 -2.18 -10.87 7.50
C PRO A 500 -0.69 -11.02 7.15
N MET A 501 -0.20 -12.26 7.03
CA MET A 501 1.20 -12.59 6.72
C MET A 501 1.39 -12.71 5.20
N TRP A 502 1.61 -11.58 4.54
CA TRP A 502 1.71 -11.54 3.10
C TRP A 502 3.06 -12.03 2.59
N ASP A 503 3.08 -13.08 1.78
CA ASP A 503 4.22 -13.48 0.96
C ASP A 503 4.34 -12.52 -0.22
N VAL A 504 5.36 -11.66 -0.20
CA VAL A 504 5.52 -10.60 -1.20
C VAL A 504 5.99 -11.20 -2.51
N HIS A 505 5.29 -10.91 -3.60
CA HIS A 505 5.69 -11.19 -4.96
C HIS A 505 5.91 -9.88 -5.71
N LEU A 506 7.12 -9.70 -6.23
CA LEU A 506 7.46 -8.49 -6.98
C LEU A 506 7.04 -8.66 -8.45
N ALA A 507 6.23 -7.74 -8.94
CA ALA A 507 5.82 -7.65 -10.33
C ALA A 507 6.51 -6.47 -11.01
N GLN A 508 6.91 -6.64 -12.27
CA GLN A 508 7.53 -5.60 -13.07
C GLN A 508 6.89 -5.58 -14.46
N TRP A 509 6.39 -4.42 -14.87
CA TRP A 509 6.02 -4.17 -16.26
C TRP A 509 7.25 -4.27 -17.15
N THR A 510 7.15 -5.02 -18.25
CA THR A 510 8.25 -5.15 -19.22
C THR A 510 8.48 -3.81 -19.94
N GLN A 511 9.70 -3.59 -20.42
CA GLN A 511 10.01 -2.37 -21.18
C GLN A 511 9.12 -2.24 -22.43
N ALA A 512 8.87 -3.36 -23.13
CA ALA A 512 7.95 -3.38 -24.27
C ALA A 512 6.51 -2.96 -23.89
N ALA A 513 6.01 -3.37 -22.73
CA ALA A 513 4.70 -2.95 -22.25
C ALA A 513 4.68 -1.46 -21.85
N VAL A 514 5.79 -0.94 -21.34
CA VAL A 514 5.94 0.50 -21.06
C VAL A 514 5.98 1.31 -22.35
N ASP A 515 6.81 0.91 -23.32
CA ASP A 515 7.01 1.61 -24.58
C ASP A 515 5.75 1.63 -25.46
N SER A 516 4.95 0.58 -25.38
CA SER A 516 3.65 0.47 -26.09
C SER A 516 2.48 1.15 -25.35
N GLY A 517 2.70 1.70 -24.15
CA GLY A 517 1.66 2.34 -23.36
C GLY A 517 0.69 1.38 -22.65
N ALA A 518 0.98 0.08 -22.61
CA ALA A 518 0.15 -0.93 -21.95
C ALA A 518 0.22 -0.87 -20.41
N ARG A 519 1.18 -0.14 -19.83
CA ARG A 519 1.34 0.00 -18.38
C ARG A 519 0.17 0.76 -17.75
N VAL A 520 -0.66 0.03 -17.01
CA VAL A 520 -1.84 0.54 -16.29
C VAL A 520 -1.81 0.18 -14.80
N GLN A 521 -2.72 0.77 -14.02
CA GLN A 521 -2.89 0.36 -12.62
C GLN A 521 -3.62 -0.97 -12.61
N MET A 522 -3.00 -1.98 -11.99
CA MET A 522 -3.66 -3.25 -11.73
C MET A 522 -4.43 -3.17 -10.43
N ARG A 523 -5.55 -3.88 -10.34
CA ARG A 523 -6.39 -3.91 -9.14
C ARG A 523 -6.83 -5.33 -8.75
N ASP A 524 -6.35 -6.34 -9.46
CA ASP A 524 -6.71 -7.73 -9.27
C ASP A 524 -5.51 -8.64 -9.54
N VAL A 525 -5.29 -9.60 -8.64
CA VAL A 525 -4.18 -10.56 -8.69
C VAL A 525 -4.30 -11.49 -9.90
N ASN A 526 -5.52 -11.94 -10.22
CA ASN A 526 -5.78 -12.87 -11.31
C ASN A 526 -5.45 -12.25 -12.67
N THR A 527 -5.83 -10.99 -12.85
CA THR A 527 -5.42 -10.18 -14.02
C THR A 527 -3.90 -10.12 -14.17
N VAL A 528 -3.15 -9.99 -13.07
CA VAL A 528 -1.68 -10.02 -13.17
C VAL A 528 -1.23 -11.42 -13.59
N LEU A 529 -1.73 -12.50 -12.95
CA LEU A 529 -1.38 -13.90 -13.23
C LEU A 529 -1.58 -14.25 -14.72
N ASP A 530 -2.69 -13.81 -15.31
CA ASP A 530 -3.01 -13.97 -16.73
C ASP A 530 -2.10 -13.15 -17.65
N GLN A 531 -1.45 -12.10 -17.16
CA GLN A 531 -0.50 -11.30 -17.96
C GLN A 531 0.94 -11.78 -17.86
N LYS A 532 1.28 -12.57 -16.84
CA LYS A 532 2.61 -13.22 -16.68
C LYS A 532 2.76 -14.39 -17.62
N VAL A 533 1.64 -15.09 -17.85
CA VAL A 533 1.56 -16.22 -18.76
C VAL A 533 0.71 -15.76 -19.93
N LYS A 534 1.27 -15.66 -21.13
CA LYS A 534 0.45 -15.65 -22.36
C LYS A 534 0.57 -17.05 -22.96
N PRO A 535 -0.14 -18.06 -22.44
CA PRO A 535 0.19 -19.45 -22.72
C PRO A 535 -0.15 -19.87 -24.15
N GLN A 536 -0.87 -19.03 -24.93
CA GLN A 536 -1.29 -19.33 -26.31
C GLN A 536 -1.23 -18.14 -27.29
N ALA A 537 -0.68 -16.98 -26.92
CA ALA A 537 -0.67 -15.79 -27.79
C ALA A 537 0.73 -15.52 -28.39
N PRO A 538 0.83 -15.05 -29.64
CA PRO A 538 2.10 -14.63 -30.27
C PRO A 538 2.75 -13.40 -29.61
N ASP A 539 2.08 -12.78 -28.62
CA ASP A 539 2.53 -11.56 -27.97
C ASP A 539 3.39 -11.82 -26.73
N PRO A 540 4.40 -10.98 -26.46
CA PRO A 540 5.23 -11.08 -25.26
C PRO A 540 4.43 -10.83 -23.97
N ALA A 541 4.89 -11.43 -22.87
CA ALA A 541 4.35 -11.17 -21.53
C ALA A 541 4.44 -9.68 -21.18
N LEU A 542 3.38 -9.14 -20.58
CA LEU A 542 3.33 -7.72 -20.20
C LEU A 542 3.96 -7.46 -18.83
N VAL A 543 3.90 -8.45 -17.95
CA VAL A 543 4.42 -8.40 -16.58
C VAL A 543 5.32 -9.60 -16.32
N THR A 544 6.45 -9.35 -15.67
CA THR A 544 7.42 -10.38 -15.25
C THR A 544 7.77 -10.20 -13.77
N GLY A 545 8.62 -11.07 -13.23
CA GLY A 545 9.38 -10.76 -12.03
C GLY A 545 10.46 -9.70 -12.29
N PRO A 546 11.23 -9.33 -11.25
CA PRO A 546 12.23 -8.27 -11.33
C PRO A 546 13.31 -8.56 -12.40
N GLY A 547 13.59 -7.58 -13.26
CA GLY A 547 14.59 -7.68 -14.32
C GLY A 547 14.27 -8.70 -15.41
N GLY A 548 12.99 -8.97 -15.67
CA GLY A 548 12.56 -9.94 -16.70
C GLY A 548 12.59 -11.41 -16.24
N LYS A 549 12.88 -11.66 -14.96
CA LYS A 549 12.89 -13.02 -14.39
C LYS A 549 11.48 -13.61 -14.29
N PRO A 550 11.34 -14.93 -14.12
CA PRO A 550 10.06 -15.53 -13.77
C PRO A 550 9.45 -14.85 -12.54
N TYR A 551 8.15 -14.62 -12.59
CA TYR A 551 7.40 -14.13 -11.45
C TYR A 551 7.35 -15.19 -10.34
N GLY A 552 7.39 -14.75 -9.09
CA GLY A 552 7.24 -15.61 -7.91
C GLY A 552 7.59 -14.87 -6.61
N ALA A 553 7.57 -15.62 -5.52
CA ALA A 553 7.83 -15.10 -4.18
C ALA A 553 9.21 -14.45 -4.06
N ALA A 554 9.26 -13.27 -3.43
CA ALA A 554 10.48 -12.57 -3.06
C ALA A 554 11.11 -13.14 -1.77
N ASN A 555 10.47 -14.14 -1.13
CA ASN A 555 10.81 -14.66 0.20
C ASN A 555 10.83 -13.57 1.29
N VAL A 556 9.94 -12.59 1.17
CA VAL A 556 9.73 -11.53 2.15
C VAL A 556 8.30 -11.62 2.65
N ILE A 557 8.14 -11.42 3.96
CA ILE A 557 6.83 -11.31 4.59
C ILE A 557 6.61 -9.88 5.05
N VAL A 558 5.41 -9.38 4.85
CA VAL A 558 4.92 -8.16 5.49
C VAL A 558 3.66 -8.48 6.31
N ASN A 559 3.62 -7.99 7.55
CA ASN A 559 2.46 -8.08 8.43
C ASN A 559 1.54 -6.88 8.17
N CYS A 560 0.50 -7.07 7.36
CA CYS A 560 -0.40 -6.02 6.93
C CYS A 560 -1.87 -6.44 7.04
N PRO A 561 -2.42 -6.58 8.26
CA PRO A 561 -3.81 -6.94 8.48
C PRO A 561 -4.80 -6.00 7.81
N LEU A 562 -5.80 -6.61 7.17
CA LEU A 562 -6.92 -5.91 6.56
C LEU A 562 -7.89 -5.37 7.61
N VAL A 563 -8.38 -4.16 7.37
CA VAL A 563 -9.34 -3.48 8.24
C VAL A 563 -10.68 -3.30 7.52
N SER A 564 -10.66 -2.77 6.30
CA SER A 564 -11.88 -2.45 5.55
C SER A 564 -11.75 -2.60 4.04
N ILE A 565 -12.89 -2.60 3.36
CA ILE A 565 -13.06 -2.74 1.91
C ILE A 565 -14.19 -1.85 1.39
N ASP A 566 -14.01 -1.33 0.17
CA ASP A 566 -15.04 -0.62 -0.57
C ASP A 566 -15.75 -1.56 -1.55
N ILE A 567 -17.06 -1.76 -1.34
CA ILE A 567 -17.94 -2.55 -2.19
C ILE A 567 -18.98 -1.60 -2.81
N PRO A 568 -18.94 -1.37 -4.14
CA PRO A 568 -19.88 -0.49 -4.83
C PRO A 568 -21.36 -0.84 -4.65
#